data_AF-A0A535SEI3-F1
#
_entry.id   AF-A0A535SEI3-F1
#
_cell.length_a   1.000
_cell.length_b   1.000
_cell.length_c   1.000
_cell.angle_alpha   90.00
_cell.angle_beta   90.00
_cell.angle_gamma   90.00
#
_symmetry.space_group_name_H-M   'P 1'
#
loop_
_entity.id
_entity.type
_entity.pdbx_description
1 polymer ?
#
loop_
_entity_poly.entity_id
_entity_poly.type
_entity_poly.pdbx_seq_one_letter_code
_entity_poly.pdbx_strand_id
1 'polypeptide(L)'
;VCSGWGLPNIYTFLKESGYAEEPSWLAEQIAAAPDPTVVIVNTALNEETPSALCTATLNTFISILGAEAGNLALKVLATGGVYLGGGISPRILSSLNKGQFMEAFKRKGRFTELVTHIPVHVILNPKVALLGAASAGLEG
;
A
#
# COMPACT_ATOMS: atom_id res chain seq x y z
N VAL A 1 -0.57 8.04 -7.01
CA VAL A 1 0.49 7.77 -6.01
C VAL A 1 0.27 6.44 -5.27
N CYS A 2 -0.95 6.11 -4.84
CA CYS A 2 -1.29 4.76 -4.35
C CYS A 2 -2.10 3.92 -5.36
N SER A 3 -1.64 3.87 -6.61
CA SER A 3 -2.23 3.10 -7.71
C SER A 3 -1.23 2.07 -8.23
N GLY A 4 -1.58 1.27 -9.26
CA GLY A 4 -0.70 0.23 -9.81
C GLY A 4 0.72 0.73 -10.17
N TRP A 5 0.83 1.94 -10.72
CA TRP A 5 2.13 2.59 -11.03
C TRP A 5 2.72 3.40 -9.86
N GLY A 6 2.11 3.35 -8.69
CA GLY A 6 2.51 4.13 -7.52
C GLY A 6 3.89 3.78 -6.99
N LEU A 7 4.17 2.49 -6.83
CA LEU A 7 5.44 1.99 -6.31
C LEU A 7 6.61 2.29 -7.26
N PRO A 8 6.55 1.98 -8.58
CA PRO A 8 7.60 2.38 -9.51
C PRO A 8 7.86 3.88 -9.54
N ASN A 9 6.82 4.71 -9.49
CA ASN A 9 7.00 6.17 -9.51
C ASN A 9 7.67 6.70 -8.25
N ILE A 10 7.31 6.17 -7.07
CA ILE A 10 7.98 6.52 -5.81
C ILE A 10 9.44 6.06 -5.85
N TYR A 11 9.71 4.85 -6.34
CA TYR A 11 11.05 4.31 -6.48
C TYR A 11 11.94 5.20 -7.35
N THR A 12 11.47 5.52 -8.55
CA THR A 12 12.18 6.41 -9.48
C THR A 12 12.45 7.77 -8.86
N PHE A 13 11.44 8.36 -8.21
CA PHE A 13 11.61 9.64 -7.51
C PHE A 13 12.67 9.57 -6.41
N LEU A 14 12.64 8.55 -5.56
CA LEU A 14 13.63 8.38 -4.48
C LEU A 14 15.04 8.18 -5.05
N LYS A 15 15.17 7.39 -6.11
CA LYS A 15 16.45 7.21 -6.83
C LYS A 15 16.97 8.52 -7.39
N GLU A 16 16.17 9.23 -8.17
CA GLU A 16 16.55 10.49 -8.82
C GLU A 16 16.85 11.61 -7.81
N SER A 17 16.18 11.58 -6.65
CA SER A 17 16.45 12.52 -5.55
C SER A 17 17.77 12.24 -4.81
N GLY A 18 18.43 11.11 -5.08
CA GLY A 18 19.65 10.69 -4.39
C GLY A 18 19.39 10.18 -2.96
N TYR A 19 18.17 9.68 -2.67
CA TYR A 19 17.81 9.20 -1.33
C TYR A 19 18.71 8.05 -0.85
N ALA A 20 19.03 7.12 -1.75
CA ALA A 20 19.97 6.03 -1.51
C ALA A 20 20.53 5.51 -2.85
N GLU A 21 21.68 4.84 -2.80
CA GLU A 21 22.29 4.22 -3.98
C GLU A 21 21.48 3.02 -4.45
N GLU A 22 21.36 2.86 -5.77
CA GLU A 22 20.77 1.68 -6.41
C GLU A 22 21.88 0.65 -6.69
N PRO A 23 21.91 -0.50 -6.01
CA PRO A 23 22.88 -1.54 -6.31
C PRO A 23 22.71 -2.07 -7.74
N SER A 24 23.82 -2.42 -8.40
CA SER A 24 23.80 -2.92 -9.79
C SER A 24 22.86 -4.11 -9.99
N TRP A 25 22.89 -5.08 -9.07
CA TRP A 25 22.00 -6.25 -9.10
C TRP A 25 20.51 -5.89 -9.07
N LEU A 26 20.15 -4.81 -8.35
CA LEU A 26 18.76 -4.35 -8.24
C LEU A 26 18.34 -3.64 -9.52
N ALA A 27 19.22 -2.81 -10.08
CA ALA A 27 19.00 -2.15 -11.36
C ALA A 27 18.76 -3.17 -12.49
N GLU A 28 19.58 -4.22 -12.55
CA GLU A 28 19.42 -5.32 -13.52
C GLU A 28 18.09 -6.06 -13.36
N GLN A 29 17.69 -6.39 -12.13
CA GLN A 29 16.42 -7.05 -11.88
C GLN A 29 15.21 -6.17 -12.23
N ILE A 30 15.25 -4.88 -11.89
CA ILE A 30 14.20 -3.93 -12.23
C ILE A 30 14.07 -3.75 -13.75
N ALA A 31 15.21 -3.65 -14.46
CA ALA A 31 15.22 -3.50 -15.91
C ALA A 31 14.72 -4.75 -16.65
N ALA A 32 14.97 -5.94 -16.11
CA ALA A 32 14.54 -7.21 -16.71
C ALA A 32 13.09 -7.58 -16.38
N ALA A 33 12.49 -6.99 -15.34
CA ALA A 33 11.17 -7.37 -14.85
C ALA A 33 10.03 -6.78 -15.71
N PRO A 34 9.02 -7.59 -16.11
CA PRO A 34 7.81 -7.08 -16.75
C PRO A 34 7.00 -6.12 -15.86
N ASP A 35 7.06 -6.33 -14.54
CA ASP A 35 6.46 -5.44 -13.53
C ASP A 35 7.49 -5.15 -12.42
N PRO A 36 8.08 -3.95 -12.42
CA PRO A 36 9.02 -3.51 -11.38
C PRO A 36 8.44 -3.55 -9.97
N THR A 37 7.11 -3.44 -9.83
CA THR A 37 6.43 -3.47 -8.53
C THR A 37 6.73 -4.74 -7.76
N VAL A 38 6.78 -5.89 -8.45
CA VAL A 38 7.06 -7.18 -7.82
C VAL A 38 8.47 -7.22 -7.25
N VAL A 39 9.45 -6.74 -8.02
CA VAL A 39 10.85 -6.67 -7.58
C VAL A 39 10.98 -5.74 -6.38
N ILE A 40 10.46 -4.51 -6.49
CA ILE A 40 10.52 -3.51 -5.42
C ILE A 40 9.92 -4.04 -4.12
N VAL A 41 8.72 -4.64 -4.18
CA VAL A 41 8.04 -5.17 -2.99
C VAL A 41 8.80 -6.35 -2.41
N ASN A 42 9.22 -7.32 -3.22
CA ASN A 42 9.92 -8.50 -2.73
C ASN A 42 11.26 -8.13 -2.09
N THR A 43 12.01 -7.21 -2.71
CA THR A 43 13.27 -6.70 -2.15
C THR A 43 13.03 -5.92 -0.85
N ALA A 44 11.96 -5.12 -0.76
CA ALA A 44 11.62 -4.39 0.46
C ALA A 44 11.21 -5.31 1.62
N LEU A 45 10.63 -6.48 1.32
CA LEU A 45 10.20 -7.48 2.29
C LEU A 45 11.30 -8.50 2.63
N ASN A 46 12.38 -8.56 1.86
CA ASN A 46 13.49 -9.47 2.12
C ASN A 46 14.40 -8.92 3.22
N GLU A 47 14.48 -9.63 4.34
CA GLU A 47 15.31 -9.25 5.50
C GLU A 47 16.80 -9.60 5.31
N GLU A 48 17.14 -10.52 4.41
CA GLU A 48 18.51 -10.96 4.16
C GLU A 48 19.26 -10.01 3.21
N THR A 49 18.56 -9.48 2.21
CA THR A 49 19.13 -8.55 1.21
C THR A 49 18.24 -7.32 0.99
N PRO A 50 18.01 -6.50 2.03
CA PRO A 50 17.17 -5.31 1.90
C PRO A 50 17.87 -4.25 1.04
N SER A 51 17.08 -3.53 0.24
CA SER A 51 17.51 -2.29 -0.42
C SER A 51 16.89 -1.09 0.29
N ALA A 52 17.72 -0.14 0.70
CA ALA A 52 17.25 1.10 1.33
C ALA A 52 16.24 1.85 0.44
N LEU A 53 16.44 1.85 -0.88
CA LEU A 53 15.49 2.41 -1.84
C LEU A 53 14.15 1.66 -1.84
N CYS A 54 14.17 0.33 -1.90
CA CYS A 54 12.94 -0.47 -1.92
C CYS A 54 12.16 -0.35 -0.60
N THR A 55 12.85 -0.41 0.53
CA THR A 55 12.24 -0.23 1.85
C THR A 55 11.63 1.16 2.00
N ALA A 56 12.35 2.22 1.62
CA ALA A 56 11.82 3.59 1.65
C ALA A 56 10.64 3.78 0.69
N THR A 57 10.69 3.14 -0.47
CA THR A 57 9.59 3.13 -1.44
C THR A 57 8.32 2.51 -0.86
N LEU A 58 8.44 1.32 -0.27
CA LEU A 58 7.31 0.60 0.33
C LEU A 58 6.73 1.37 1.53
N ASN A 59 7.59 1.89 2.40
CA ASN A 59 7.17 2.69 3.56
C ASN A 59 6.44 3.97 3.12
N THR A 60 6.96 4.67 2.11
CA THR A 60 6.32 5.85 1.54
C THR A 60 4.95 5.51 0.96
N PHE A 61 4.86 4.44 0.18
CA PHE A 61 3.58 3.97 -0.38
C PHE A 61 2.56 3.65 0.73
N ILE A 62 2.97 2.94 1.79
CA ILE A 62 2.11 2.58 2.92
C ILE A 62 1.60 3.83 3.65
N SER A 63 2.48 4.80 3.91
CA SER A 63 2.06 6.07 4.52
C SER A 63 1.06 6.83 3.66
N ILE A 64 1.26 6.89 2.34
CA ILE A 64 0.32 7.57 1.44
C ILE A 64 -1.01 6.82 1.38
N LEU A 65 -0.97 5.48 1.37
CA LEU A 65 -2.18 4.64 1.35
C LEU A 65 -2.98 4.84 2.64
N GLY A 66 -2.32 4.82 3.79
CA GLY A 66 -2.96 5.11 5.09
C GLY A 66 -3.57 6.51 5.12
N ALA A 67 -2.80 7.52 4.69
CA ALA A 67 -3.29 8.89 4.63
C ALA A 67 -4.53 9.03 3.73
N GLU A 68 -4.56 8.40 2.55
CA GLU A 68 -5.71 8.48 1.65
C GLU A 68 -6.91 7.67 2.17
N ALA A 69 -6.69 6.50 2.75
CA ALA A 69 -7.74 5.74 3.41
C ALA A 69 -8.39 6.55 4.55
N GLY A 70 -7.60 7.27 5.35
CA GLY A 70 -8.13 8.15 6.39
C GLY A 70 -8.89 9.36 5.82
N ASN A 71 -8.44 9.90 4.67
CA ASN A 71 -9.19 10.95 3.98
C ASN A 71 -10.55 10.44 3.52
N LEU A 72 -10.59 9.25 2.90
CA LEU A 72 -11.83 8.61 2.47
C LEU A 72 -12.77 8.36 3.65
N ALA A 73 -12.24 7.82 4.76
CA ALA A 73 -13.00 7.55 5.98
C ALA A 73 -13.72 8.80 6.49
N LEU A 74 -13.06 9.97 6.44
CA LEU A 74 -13.66 11.25 6.81
C LEU A 74 -14.68 11.76 5.79
N LYS A 75 -14.39 11.63 4.49
CA LYS A 75 -15.29 12.11 3.42
C LYS A 75 -16.68 11.48 3.51
N VAL A 76 -16.75 10.20 3.90
CA VAL A 76 -18.02 9.43 3.92
C VAL A 76 -18.47 9.04 5.33
N LEU A 77 -17.76 9.48 6.36
CA LEU A 77 -17.99 9.07 7.75
C LEU A 77 -18.13 7.55 7.88
N ALA A 78 -17.09 6.82 7.46
CA ALA A 78 -17.09 5.36 7.30
C ALA A 78 -17.10 4.60 8.65
N THR A 79 -18.09 4.82 9.51
CA THR A 79 -18.19 4.21 10.85
C THR A 79 -18.35 2.69 10.80
N GLY A 80 -18.87 2.14 9.69
CA GLY A 80 -18.90 0.70 9.43
C GLY A 80 -17.53 0.08 9.06
N GLY A 81 -16.53 0.92 8.79
CA GLY A 81 -15.15 0.49 8.49
C GLY A 81 -14.67 0.82 7.09
N VAL A 82 -13.35 0.70 6.91
CA VAL A 82 -12.65 0.83 5.64
C VAL A 82 -12.07 -0.52 5.24
N TYR A 83 -12.33 -0.95 4.01
CA TYR A 83 -11.87 -2.24 3.49
C TYR A 83 -10.83 -2.03 2.38
N LEU A 84 -9.61 -2.50 2.62
CA LEU A 84 -8.52 -2.51 1.66
C LEU A 84 -8.62 -3.75 0.77
N GLY A 85 -9.09 -3.54 -0.46
CA GLY A 85 -9.08 -4.55 -1.52
C GLY A 85 -7.87 -4.43 -2.45
N GLY A 86 -7.91 -5.18 -3.54
CA GLY A 86 -6.89 -5.15 -4.60
C GLY A 86 -5.70 -6.09 -4.37
N GLY A 87 -4.95 -6.36 -5.42
CA GLY A 87 -3.88 -7.38 -5.41
C GLY A 87 -2.64 -7.01 -4.59
N ILE A 88 -2.45 -5.73 -4.27
CA ILE A 88 -1.27 -5.25 -3.53
C ILE A 88 -1.42 -5.44 -2.02
N SER A 89 -2.61 -5.14 -1.46
CA SER A 89 -2.84 -5.13 0.01
C SER A 89 -2.51 -6.47 0.68
N PRO A 90 -2.90 -7.64 0.13
CA PRO A 90 -2.49 -8.94 0.69
C PRO A 90 -0.98 -9.20 0.58
N ARG A 91 -0.31 -8.71 -0.46
CA ARG A 91 1.13 -8.93 -0.68
C ARG A 91 1.99 -8.18 0.33
N ILE A 92 1.54 -7.01 0.78
CA ILE A 92 2.26 -6.15 1.72
C ILE A 92 1.71 -6.24 3.15
N LEU A 93 0.91 -7.27 3.46
CA LEU A 93 0.19 -7.40 4.73
C LEU A 93 1.12 -7.33 5.96
N SER A 94 2.29 -7.98 5.89
CA SER A 94 3.29 -7.93 6.97
C SER A 94 3.76 -6.50 7.26
N SER A 95 3.90 -5.68 6.21
CA SER A 95 4.30 -4.27 6.35
C SER A 95 3.14 -3.37 6.80
N LEU A 96 1.90 -3.65 6.39
CA LEU A 96 0.71 -2.94 6.90
C LEU A 96 0.54 -3.10 8.41
N ASN A 97 0.92 -4.28 8.96
CA ASN A 97 0.86 -4.56 10.38
C ASN A 97 1.95 -3.88 11.22
N LYS A 98 2.95 -3.23 10.61
CA LYS A 98 4.03 -2.53 11.33
C LYS A 98 3.60 -1.17 11.93
N GLY A 99 2.35 -0.75 11.75
CA GLY A 99 1.77 0.44 12.39
C GLY A 99 1.80 1.71 11.53
N GLN A 100 2.79 1.86 10.63
CA GLN A 100 2.95 3.05 9.79
C GLN A 100 1.69 3.42 8.97
N PHE A 101 0.94 2.41 8.50
CA PHE A 101 -0.34 2.63 7.85
C PHE A 101 -1.33 3.34 8.78
N MET A 102 -1.53 2.81 9.98
CA MET A 102 -2.51 3.32 10.95
C MET A 102 -2.11 4.68 11.51
N GLU A 103 -0.81 4.93 11.67
CA GLU A 103 -0.30 6.26 12.02
C GLU A 103 -0.70 7.29 10.96
N ALA A 104 -0.47 7.00 9.68
CA ALA A 104 -0.83 7.90 8.59
C ALA A 104 -2.36 8.04 8.42
N PHE A 105 -3.11 6.96 8.63
CA PHE A 105 -4.58 6.93 8.63
C PHE A 105 -5.16 7.86 9.69
N LYS A 106 -4.66 7.78 10.92
CA LYS A 106 -5.15 8.57 12.06
C LYS A 106 -4.69 10.02 12.05
N ARG A 107 -3.62 10.35 11.32
CA ARG A 107 -3.05 11.71 11.26
C ARG A 107 -3.98 12.69 10.53
N LYS A 108 -5.04 13.14 11.22
CA LYS A 108 -6.12 14.01 10.71
C LYS A 108 -6.40 15.22 11.62
N GLY A 109 -5.38 15.65 12.37
CA GLY A 109 -5.46 16.81 13.26
C GLY A 109 -6.61 16.66 14.25
N ARG A 110 -7.53 17.64 14.29
CA ARG A 110 -8.69 17.62 15.18
C ARG A 110 -9.62 16.41 15.00
N PHE A 111 -9.55 15.72 13.86
CA PHE A 111 -10.38 14.54 13.58
C PHE A 111 -9.69 13.21 13.93
N THR A 112 -8.51 13.25 14.55
CA THR A 112 -7.75 12.05 14.92
C THR A 112 -8.57 11.11 15.81
N GLU A 113 -9.29 11.66 16.79
CA GLU A 113 -10.14 10.87 17.69
C GLU A 113 -11.27 10.16 16.92
N LEU A 114 -11.99 10.91 16.07
CA LEU A 114 -13.07 10.36 15.23
C LEU A 114 -12.58 9.19 14.37
N VAL A 115 -11.47 9.36 13.67
CA VAL A 115 -10.94 8.35 12.73
C VAL A 115 -10.31 7.17 13.47
N THR A 116 -9.86 7.35 14.72
CA THR A 116 -9.27 6.27 15.53
C THR A 116 -10.25 5.14 15.81
N HIS A 117 -11.55 5.44 15.85
CA HIS A 117 -12.60 4.45 16.10
C HIS A 117 -13.09 3.73 14.83
N ILE A 118 -12.63 4.13 13.64
CA ILE A 118 -13.02 3.49 12.38
C ILE A 118 -12.16 2.24 12.16
N PRO A 119 -12.76 1.04 12.05
CA PRO A 119 -11.99 -0.19 11.82
C PRO A 119 -11.46 -0.22 10.37
N VAL A 120 -10.27 -0.79 10.19
CA VAL A 120 -9.66 -1.02 8.88
C VAL A 120 -9.42 -2.51 8.69
N HIS A 121 -9.88 -3.04 7.55
CA HIS A 121 -9.80 -4.46 7.21
C HIS A 121 -9.06 -4.66 5.89
N VAL A 122 -8.25 -5.71 5.80
CA VAL A 122 -7.68 -6.16 4.52
C VAL A 122 -8.49 -7.33 4.00
N ILE A 123 -8.98 -7.25 2.76
CA ILE A 123 -9.72 -8.35 2.13
C ILE A 123 -8.72 -9.38 1.61
N LEU A 124 -8.74 -10.58 2.21
CA LEU A 124 -7.85 -11.69 1.82
C LEU A 124 -8.48 -12.71 0.88
N ASN A 125 -9.82 -12.67 0.70
CA ASN A 125 -10.51 -13.62 -0.17
C ASN A 125 -10.32 -13.24 -1.65
N PRO A 126 -9.59 -14.05 -2.45
CA PRO A 126 -9.34 -13.73 -3.86
C PRO A 126 -10.60 -13.77 -4.72
N LYS A 127 -11.65 -14.45 -4.26
CA LYS A 127 -12.94 -14.56 -4.96
C LYS A 127 -13.90 -13.41 -4.63
N VAL A 128 -13.50 -12.43 -3.80
CA VAL A 128 -14.40 -11.35 -3.36
C VAL A 128 -15.05 -10.60 -4.52
N ALA A 129 -14.31 -10.35 -5.61
CA ALA A 129 -14.84 -9.68 -6.78
C ALA A 129 -15.91 -10.51 -7.50
N LEU A 130 -15.70 -11.82 -7.62
CA LEU A 130 -16.67 -12.75 -8.22
C LEU A 130 -17.91 -12.90 -7.34
N LEU A 131 -17.73 -12.99 -6.01
CA LEU A 131 -18.83 -13.04 -5.05
C LEU A 131 -19.67 -11.76 -5.09
N GLY A 132 -19.03 -10.60 -5.16
CA GLY A 132 -19.72 -9.31 -5.30
C GLY A 132 -20.51 -9.22 -6.60
N ALA A 133 -19.94 -9.68 -7.72
CA ALA A 133 -20.64 -9.73 -9.01
C ALA A 133 -21.85 -10.67 -8.97
N ALA A 134 -21.72 -11.84 -8.32
CA ALA A 134 -22.83 -12.78 -8.14
C ALA A 134 -23.96 -12.18 -7.28
N SER A 135 -23.64 -11.51 -6.16
CA SER A 135 -24.64 -10.86 -5.30
C SER A 135 -25.39 -9.77 -6.06
N ALA A 136 -24.65 -8.88 -6.74
CA ALA A 136 -25.25 -7.79 -7.51
C ALA A 136 -26.17 -8.29 -8.63
N GLY A 137 -25.84 -9.42 -9.26
CA GLY A 137 -26.68 -10.04 -10.28
C GLY A 137 -27.91 -10.79 -9.75
N LEU A 138 -27.95 -11.11 -8.45
CA LEU A 138 -29.11 -11.71 -7.78
C LEU A 138 -30.07 -10.66 -7.18
N GLU A 139 -29.56 -9.46 -6.91
CA GLU A 139 -30.32 -8.34 -6.35
C GLU A 139 -31.02 -7.47 -7.41
N GLY A 140 -30.74 -7.68 -8.70
CA GLY A 140 -31.37 -7.01 -9.85
C GLY A 140 -32.42 -7.87 -10.54
#